data_AF-A0A3N6LTZ0-F1
#
_entry.id   AF-A0A3N6LTZ0-F1
#
_cell.length_a   1.000
_cell.length_b   1.000
_cell.length_c   1.000
_cell.angle_alpha   90.00
_cell.angle_beta   90.00
_cell.angle_gamma   90.00
#
_symmetry.space_group_name_H-M   'P 1'
#
loop_
_entity.id
_entity.type
_entity.pdbx_description
1 polymer ?
#
loop_
_entity_poly.entity_id
_entity_poly.type
_entity_poly.pdbx_seq_one_letter_code
_entity_poly.pdbx_strand_id
1 'polypeptide(L)'
;MESGISFSSDPTITFFSNGPVRKEALDPIVAEAERRGYDTVFEEDLSAEAEVGIYNEHTYRIQEVNAALSVIGFHSIDCPYKGDHWIGEPWDQFDIGFVPGAATGEKWVRNSWYPKARPDIGLFEVGWPKSDDVFSDSFQQRLEAIRTEYRVPEGSSVMFTPSYPSTEKLREFLSATEKYDNRLVKLHPSHNNREIAQGVKTDDVIFLDENKKIMECLSIADVSVSDESSVIQESILTGTIPVSVTDWMIGSNRDKKPSARMPGFAIQTPRSNLGSTLSSLVDDLEAHREQLLEQRDHHFANVGSSAAVAMDVIEAVIHDDPLPVAPLEPEYSLPAHIYGIARANVVDHTPEALKDVLRRSGTERVLQYIDDRSIR
;
A
#
# COMPACT_ATOMS: atom_id res chain seq x y z
N MET A 1 -3.89 -0.42 28.38
CA MET A 1 -4.90 0.64 28.16
C MET A 1 -6.22 -0.08 28.22
N GLU A 2 -7.17 0.38 29.04
CA GLU A 2 -8.58 -0.05 28.91
C GLU A 2 -9.14 0.71 27.70
N SER A 3 -9.64 0.02 26.69
CA SER A 3 -10.11 0.64 25.43
C SER A 3 -11.36 1.51 25.62
N GLY A 4 -12.10 1.28 26.72
CA GLY A 4 -13.39 1.94 26.98
C GLY A 4 -14.51 1.51 26.04
N ILE A 5 -14.22 0.62 25.08
CA ILE A 5 -15.15 0.05 24.12
C ILE A 5 -15.62 -1.30 24.67
N SER A 6 -16.93 -1.51 24.77
CA SER A 6 -17.50 -2.79 25.21
C SER A 6 -18.72 -3.13 24.37
N PHE A 7 -18.72 -4.31 23.78
CA PHE A 7 -19.86 -4.84 23.02
C PHE A 7 -20.66 -5.83 23.87
N SER A 8 -21.99 -5.83 23.73
CA SER A 8 -22.87 -6.75 24.48
C SER A 8 -22.98 -8.15 23.86
N SER A 9 -22.52 -8.30 22.62
CA SER A 9 -22.48 -9.50 21.80
C SER A 9 -21.37 -9.34 20.74
N ASP A 10 -21.06 -10.38 19.98
CA ASP A 10 -20.14 -10.26 18.85
C ASP A 10 -20.65 -9.20 17.86
N PRO A 11 -19.86 -8.14 17.58
CA PRO A 11 -20.31 -7.05 16.72
C PRO A 11 -20.28 -7.44 15.24
N THR A 12 -21.12 -6.78 14.45
CA THR A 12 -21.01 -6.81 12.98
C THR A 12 -19.82 -5.97 12.53
N ILE A 13 -19.03 -6.49 11.59
CA ILE A 13 -17.89 -5.78 10.99
C ILE A 13 -18.31 -5.19 9.64
N THR A 14 -18.30 -3.87 9.55
CA THR A 14 -18.62 -3.10 8.35
C THR A 14 -17.35 -2.70 7.61
N PHE A 15 -17.23 -3.13 6.36
CA PHE A 15 -16.13 -2.81 5.46
C PHE A 15 -16.53 -1.65 4.53
N PHE A 16 -15.94 -0.48 4.78
CA PHE A 16 -16.21 0.73 4.02
C PHE A 16 -15.30 0.81 2.78
N SER A 17 -15.89 0.63 1.60
CA SER A 17 -15.16 0.61 0.34
C SER A 17 -16.04 0.92 -0.87
N ASN A 18 -15.54 1.77 -1.78
CA ASN A 18 -16.27 2.14 -2.98
C ASN A 18 -15.78 1.35 -4.21
N GLY A 19 -16.61 0.50 -4.79
CA GLY A 19 -16.31 -0.18 -6.06
C GLY A 19 -15.37 -1.40 -5.98
N PRO A 20 -15.34 -2.24 -7.02
CA PRO A 20 -14.86 -3.62 -6.95
C PRO A 20 -13.36 -3.76 -6.66
N VAL A 21 -12.50 -2.96 -7.32
CA VAL A 21 -11.04 -3.06 -7.16
C VAL A 21 -10.59 -2.73 -5.73
N ARG A 22 -11.29 -1.82 -5.03
CA ARG A 22 -10.97 -1.48 -3.64
C ARG A 22 -11.47 -2.54 -2.66
N LYS A 23 -12.58 -3.22 -2.98
CA LYS A 23 -13.06 -4.37 -2.20
C LYS A 23 -12.05 -5.50 -2.20
N GLU A 24 -11.38 -5.77 -3.33
CA GLU A 24 -10.33 -6.80 -3.42
C GLU A 24 -9.18 -6.64 -2.42
N ALA A 25 -8.87 -5.41 -1.99
CA ALA A 25 -7.84 -5.18 -0.98
C ALA A 25 -8.29 -5.57 0.45
N LEU A 26 -9.61 -5.62 0.68
CA LEU A 26 -10.24 -5.99 1.94
C LEU A 26 -10.69 -7.45 1.99
N ASP A 27 -10.93 -8.09 0.83
CA ASP A 27 -11.39 -9.49 0.75
C ASP A 27 -10.67 -10.45 1.73
N PRO A 28 -9.34 -10.37 1.93
CA PRO A 28 -8.65 -11.25 2.86
C PRO A 28 -9.03 -11.02 4.33
N ILE A 29 -9.24 -9.76 4.75
CA ILE A 29 -9.71 -9.46 6.11
C ILE A 29 -11.17 -9.91 6.27
N VAL A 30 -12.01 -9.70 5.26
CA VAL A 30 -13.41 -10.16 5.26
C VAL A 30 -13.48 -11.67 5.45
N ALA A 31 -12.74 -12.42 4.62
CA ALA A 31 -12.71 -13.88 4.69
C ALA A 31 -12.19 -14.37 6.05
N GLU A 32 -11.21 -13.69 6.64
CA GLU A 32 -10.69 -14.02 7.96
C GLU A 32 -11.70 -13.72 9.08
N ALA A 33 -12.41 -12.58 9.02
CA ALA A 33 -13.47 -12.23 9.95
C ALA A 33 -14.62 -13.26 9.92
N GLU A 34 -15.10 -13.61 8.71
CA GLU A 34 -16.14 -14.63 8.52
C GLU A 34 -15.69 -15.99 9.05
N ARG A 35 -14.42 -16.36 8.82
CA ARG A 35 -13.83 -17.61 9.33
C ARG A 35 -13.82 -17.66 10.86
N ARG A 36 -13.69 -16.51 11.52
CA ARG A 36 -13.73 -16.37 12.99
C ARG A 36 -15.15 -16.28 13.56
N GLY A 37 -16.15 -16.16 12.69
CA GLY A 37 -17.58 -16.19 13.06
C GLY A 37 -18.25 -14.82 13.14
N TYR A 38 -17.59 -13.76 12.68
CA TYR A 38 -18.20 -12.42 12.61
C TYR A 38 -19.13 -12.31 11.40
N ASP A 39 -20.26 -11.63 11.61
CA ASP A 39 -21.08 -11.14 10.50
C ASP A 39 -20.35 -9.97 9.83
N THR A 40 -20.28 -10.00 8.49
CA THR A 40 -19.62 -8.94 7.71
C THR A 40 -20.58 -8.30 6.73
N VAL A 41 -20.43 -6.99 6.53
CA VAL A 41 -21.19 -6.22 5.53
C VAL A 41 -20.28 -5.24 4.81
N PHE A 42 -20.54 -4.99 3.53
CA PHE A 42 -19.91 -3.89 2.80
C PHE A 42 -20.84 -2.69 2.75
N GLU A 43 -20.28 -1.51 2.99
CA GLU A 43 -21.01 -0.23 2.92
C GLU A 43 -20.24 0.77 2.05
N GLU A 44 -20.98 1.51 1.22
CA GLU A 44 -20.43 2.55 0.34
C GLU A 44 -20.58 3.95 0.95
N ASP A 45 -21.57 4.16 1.82
CA ASP A 45 -21.70 5.36 2.62
C ASP A 45 -20.70 5.34 3.79
N LEU A 46 -19.57 6.05 3.60
CA LEU A 46 -18.49 6.14 4.58
C LEU A 46 -18.90 6.78 5.92
N SER A 47 -20.09 7.38 6.00
CA SER A 47 -20.64 8.00 7.21
C SER A 47 -21.69 7.14 7.92
N ALA A 48 -22.00 5.95 7.42
CA ALA A 48 -22.98 5.08 8.07
C ALA A 48 -22.49 4.64 9.46
N GLU A 49 -23.44 4.44 10.39
CA GLU A 49 -23.15 3.89 11.71
C GLU A 49 -22.67 2.44 11.61
N ALA A 50 -21.68 2.07 12.41
CA ALA A 50 -21.16 0.71 12.49
C ALA A 50 -20.74 0.34 13.91
N GLU A 51 -20.81 -0.93 14.28
CA GLU A 51 -20.21 -1.41 15.54
C GLU A 51 -18.69 -1.47 15.39
N VAL A 52 -18.20 -2.16 14.36
CA VAL A 52 -16.79 -2.13 13.95
C VAL A 52 -16.70 -1.67 12.50
N GLY A 53 -16.02 -0.56 12.23
CA GLY A 53 -15.85 0.01 10.89
C GLY A 53 -14.42 -0.10 10.40
N ILE A 54 -14.20 -0.80 9.29
CA ILE A 54 -12.89 -0.93 8.64
C ILE A 54 -12.87 -0.11 7.35
N TYR A 55 -12.03 0.90 7.33
CA TYR A 55 -11.95 1.91 6.27
C TYR A 55 -10.72 1.66 5.39
N ASN A 56 -10.96 1.56 4.07
CA ASN A 56 -9.91 1.43 3.07
C ASN A 56 -10.15 2.38 1.89
N GLU A 57 -10.15 3.69 2.19
CA GLU A 57 -10.53 4.73 1.24
C GLU A 57 -9.66 5.98 1.41
N HIS A 58 -9.68 6.89 0.43
CA HIS A 58 -9.03 8.19 0.60
C HIS A 58 -9.69 8.97 1.74
N THR A 59 -8.92 9.44 2.73
CA THR A 59 -9.50 10.08 3.92
C THR A 59 -10.26 11.37 3.60
N TYR A 60 -9.90 12.10 2.54
CA TYR A 60 -10.67 13.29 2.11
C TYR A 60 -12.12 12.98 1.72
N ARG A 61 -12.46 11.71 1.49
CA ARG A 61 -13.84 11.24 1.23
C ARG A 61 -14.58 10.89 2.51
N ILE A 62 -13.87 10.65 3.60
CA ILE A 62 -14.43 10.32 4.91
C ILE A 62 -14.72 11.64 5.62
N GLN A 63 -15.99 12.02 5.66
CA GLN A 63 -16.40 13.28 6.30
C GLN A 63 -16.58 13.11 7.80
N GLU A 64 -17.12 11.96 8.21
CA GLU A 64 -17.42 11.60 9.59
C GLU A 64 -17.12 10.11 9.79
N VAL A 65 -16.62 9.75 10.97
CA VAL A 65 -16.38 8.37 11.40
C VAL A 65 -17.41 8.05 12.47
N ASN A 66 -18.41 7.22 12.11
CA ASN A 66 -19.56 6.89 12.97
C ASN A 66 -19.51 5.42 13.43
N ALA A 67 -18.33 4.81 13.46
CA ALA A 67 -18.11 3.47 13.98
C ALA A 67 -17.79 3.51 15.49
N ALA A 68 -18.30 2.56 16.27
CA ALA A 68 -17.99 2.46 17.70
C ALA A 68 -16.54 2.00 17.95
N LEU A 69 -16.04 1.11 17.11
CA LEU A 69 -14.62 0.82 16.92
C LEU A 69 -14.25 1.07 15.45
N SER A 70 -13.26 1.92 15.22
CA SER A 70 -12.89 2.40 13.89
C SER A 70 -11.44 2.04 13.54
N VAL A 71 -11.26 1.47 12.35
CA VAL A 71 -9.97 0.97 11.85
C VAL A 71 -9.68 1.59 10.49
N ILE A 72 -8.51 2.20 10.31
CA ILE A 72 -8.07 2.78 9.04
C ILE A 72 -6.85 2.04 8.47
N GLY A 73 -6.90 1.74 7.18
CA GLY A 73 -5.76 1.28 6.40
C GLY A 73 -5.51 2.17 5.18
N PHE A 74 -4.41 1.92 4.47
CA PHE A 74 -4.14 2.61 3.20
C PHE A 74 -5.00 2.05 2.07
N HIS A 75 -5.81 2.89 1.43
CA HIS A 75 -6.58 2.52 0.23
C HIS A 75 -5.72 1.99 -0.93
N SER A 76 -4.46 2.40 -1.01
CA SER A 76 -3.52 1.93 -2.02
C SER A 76 -2.09 1.85 -1.48
N ILE A 77 -1.36 0.87 -2.00
CA ILE A 77 0.00 0.52 -1.56
C ILE A 77 1.04 1.61 -1.82
N ASP A 78 0.75 2.58 -2.71
CA ASP A 78 1.64 3.71 -3.03
C ASP A 78 1.49 4.87 -2.04
N CYS A 79 0.41 4.93 -1.25
CA CYS A 79 0.19 6.00 -0.26
C CYS A 79 1.33 6.15 0.76
N PRO A 80 1.85 5.07 1.36
CA PRO A 80 3.01 5.14 2.27
C PRO A 80 4.28 5.75 1.65
N TYR A 81 4.36 5.78 0.31
CA TYR A 81 5.55 6.22 -0.42
C TYR A 81 5.46 7.67 -0.89
N LYS A 82 4.29 8.30 -0.76
CA LYS A 82 4.10 9.73 -1.03
C LYS A 82 4.56 10.52 0.19
N GLY A 83 5.55 11.40 0.00
CA GLY A 83 5.96 12.35 1.04
C GLY A 83 4.74 13.21 1.40
N ASP A 84 4.47 13.36 2.69
CA ASP A 84 3.42 14.22 3.28
C ASP A 84 2.07 13.57 3.58
N HIS A 85 1.90 12.24 3.43
CA HIS A 85 0.63 11.57 3.77
C HIS A 85 0.16 11.89 5.21
N TRP A 86 1.08 11.83 6.18
CA TRP A 86 0.78 12.05 7.60
C TRP A 86 0.47 13.50 8.01
N ILE A 87 0.69 14.47 7.11
CA ILE A 87 0.47 15.91 7.43
C ILE A 87 -1.01 16.25 7.40
N GLY A 88 -1.71 15.78 6.36
CA GLY A 88 -3.06 16.23 6.03
C GLY A 88 -4.17 15.25 6.41
N GLU A 89 -3.86 13.96 6.40
CA GLU A 89 -4.83 12.87 6.53
C GLU A 89 -5.23 12.69 8.01
N PRO A 90 -6.54 12.77 8.36
CA PRO A 90 -7.06 12.74 9.73
C PRO A 90 -7.10 11.32 10.32
N TRP A 91 -5.95 10.66 10.44
CA TRP A 91 -5.83 9.36 11.12
C TRP A 91 -6.17 9.46 12.62
N ASP A 92 -6.17 10.67 13.20
CA ASP A 92 -6.62 10.98 14.57
C ASP A 92 -8.13 10.82 14.81
N GLN A 93 -8.91 10.54 13.77
CA GLN A 93 -10.34 10.26 13.88
C GLN A 93 -10.64 8.76 14.06
N PHE A 94 -9.60 7.91 14.02
CA PHE A 94 -9.75 6.46 14.11
C PHE A 94 -9.14 5.92 15.39
N ASP A 95 -9.60 4.75 15.84
CA ASP A 95 -9.07 4.07 17.01
C ASP A 95 -7.79 3.32 16.66
N ILE A 96 -7.82 2.57 15.56
CA ILE A 96 -6.73 1.69 15.11
C ILE A 96 -6.29 2.11 13.71
N GLY A 97 -4.99 2.16 13.48
CA GLY A 97 -4.44 2.30 12.13
C GLY A 97 -3.50 1.16 11.75
N PHE A 98 -3.59 0.72 10.50
CA PHE A 98 -2.79 -0.37 9.95
C PHE A 98 -1.80 0.12 8.91
N VAL A 99 -0.55 -0.30 9.05
CA VAL A 99 0.51 0.00 8.09
C VAL A 99 1.15 -1.28 7.52
N PRO A 100 1.68 -1.23 6.28
CA PRO A 100 2.16 -2.42 5.61
C PRO A 100 3.40 -3.05 6.24
N GLY A 101 4.28 -2.27 6.86
CA GLY A 101 5.52 -2.79 7.46
C GLY A 101 6.47 -1.69 7.90
N ALA A 102 7.65 -2.11 8.36
CA ALA A 102 8.66 -1.26 9.01
C ALA A 102 9.01 0.01 8.22
N ALA A 103 9.19 -0.08 6.91
CA ALA A 103 9.49 1.10 6.08
C ALA A 103 8.44 2.22 6.21
N THR A 104 7.17 1.85 6.42
CA THR A 104 6.07 2.79 6.64
C THR A 104 5.98 3.19 8.12
N GLY A 105 6.14 2.22 9.03
CA GLY A 105 6.16 2.46 10.47
C GLY A 105 7.23 3.46 10.87
N GLU A 106 8.47 3.30 10.41
CA GLU A 106 9.57 4.24 10.64
C GLU A 106 9.28 5.65 10.12
N LYS A 107 8.61 5.77 8.97
CA LYS A 107 8.16 7.08 8.46
C LYS A 107 7.09 7.66 9.38
N TRP A 108 6.14 6.86 9.83
CA TRP A 108 5.13 7.32 10.78
C TRP A 108 5.80 7.77 12.09
N VAL A 109 6.75 7.02 12.65
CA VAL A 109 7.45 7.39 13.89
C VAL A 109 8.03 8.81 13.79
N ARG A 110 8.73 9.11 12.69
CA ARG A 110 9.29 10.45 12.39
C ARG A 110 8.25 11.54 12.11
N ASN A 111 7.05 11.16 11.72
CA ASN A 111 5.94 12.05 11.38
C ASN A 111 4.85 12.06 12.46
N SER A 112 5.03 11.28 13.52
CA SER A 112 4.01 11.08 14.55
C SER A 112 3.72 12.37 15.30
N TRP A 113 4.56 13.39 15.21
CA TRP A 113 4.32 14.72 15.77
C TRP A 113 3.26 15.54 15.01
N TYR A 114 2.83 15.12 13.82
CA TYR A 114 1.68 15.75 13.18
C TYR A 114 0.40 15.46 13.98
N PRO A 115 -0.45 16.48 14.25
CA PRO A 115 -1.63 16.31 15.09
C PRO A 115 -2.60 15.23 14.59
N LYS A 116 -2.65 15.06 13.27
CA LYS A 116 -3.60 14.18 12.59
C LYS A 116 -3.10 12.75 12.38
N ALA A 117 -1.85 12.45 12.71
CA ALA A 117 -1.23 11.19 12.33
C ALA A 117 -1.52 10.02 13.28
N ARG A 118 -2.13 10.26 14.46
CA ARG A 118 -2.18 9.27 15.55
C ARG A 118 -3.60 8.76 15.81
N PRO A 119 -3.90 7.48 15.47
CA PRO A 119 -5.08 6.80 15.99
C PRO A 119 -5.08 6.73 17.52
N ASP A 120 -6.24 6.59 18.15
CA ASP A 120 -6.40 6.65 19.61
C ASP A 120 -5.76 5.45 20.35
N ILE A 121 -6.04 4.23 19.89
CA ILE A 121 -5.46 2.99 20.44
C ILE A 121 -4.04 2.77 19.92
N GLY A 122 -3.81 3.01 18.63
CA GLY A 122 -2.48 3.02 18.06
C GLY A 122 -2.36 2.60 16.61
N LEU A 123 -1.12 2.57 16.13
CA LEU A 123 -0.75 2.18 14.78
C LEU A 123 -0.01 0.83 14.80
N PHE A 124 -0.39 -0.11 13.95
CA PHE A 124 0.14 -1.48 13.96
C PHE A 124 0.70 -1.89 12.60
N GLU A 125 1.86 -2.55 12.62
CA GLU A 125 2.48 -3.15 11.43
C GLU A 125 1.85 -4.52 11.17
N VAL A 126 0.75 -4.53 10.42
CA VAL A 126 -0.04 -5.76 10.18
C VAL A 126 0.29 -6.43 8.86
N GLY A 127 0.88 -5.73 7.90
CA GLY A 127 1.12 -6.26 6.56
C GLY A 127 0.21 -5.68 5.48
N TRP A 128 0.18 -6.32 4.32
CA TRP A 128 -0.71 -5.98 3.20
C TRP A 128 -1.65 -7.16 2.93
N PRO A 129 -2.89 -7.15 3.48
CA PRO A 129 -3.82 -8.29 3.41
C PRO A 129 -4.05 -8.85 2.01
N LYS A 130 -4.15 -7.98 0.99
CA LYS A 130 -4.25 -8.38 -0.43
C LYS A 130 -3.14 -9.35 -0.88
N SER A 131 -1.98 -9.33 -0.22
CA SER A 131 -0.86 -10.21 -0.52
C SER A 131 -1.01 -11.62 0.03
N ASP A 132 -1.86 -11.85 1.04
CA ASP A 132 -1.94 -13.14 1.72
C ASP A 132 -2.29 -14.28 0.77
N ASP A 133 -3.18 -14.01 -0.19
CA ASP A 133 -3.59 -14.98 -1.20
C ASP A 133 -2.41 -15.52 -2.01
N VAL A 134 -1.40 -14.69 -2.31
CA VAL A 134 -0.19 -15.07 -3.09
C VAL A 134 0.55 -16.26 -2.45
N PHE A 135 0.47 -16.38 -1.13
CA PHE A 135 1.17 -17.39 -0.34
C PHE A 135 0.29 -18.61 -0.04
N SER A 136 -0.93 -18.67 -0.59
CA SER A 136 -1.83 -19.80 -0.43
C SER A 136 -1.60 -20.91 -1.45
N ASP A 137 -1.87 -22.16 -1.07
CA ASP A 137 -1.85 -23.31 -2.00
C ASP A 137 -2.83 -23.11 -3.17
N SER A 138 -3.96 -22.45 -2.92
CA SER A 138 -4.98 -22.19 -3.93
C SER A 138 -4.46 -21.27 -5.03
N PHE A 139 -3.56 -20.33 -4.68
CA PHE A 139 -2.96 -19.41 -5.63
C PHE A 139 -1.96 -20.10 -6.54
N GLN A 140 -1.18 -21.04 -6.01
CA GLN A 140 -0.26 -21.84 -6.83
C GLN A 140 -1.00 -22.64 -7.92
N GLN A 141 -2.17 -23.20 -7.59
CA GLN A 141 -3.01 -23.88 -8.59
C GLN A 141 -3.56 -22.91 -9.66
N ARG A 142 -3.97 -21.70 -9.25
CA ARG A 142 -4.39 -20.65 -10.20
C ARG A 142 -3.24 -20.20 -11.10
N LEU A 143 -2.02 -20.15 -10.58
CA LEU A 143 -0.83 -19.74 -11.32
C LEU A 143 -0.54 -20.69 -12.50
N GLU A 144 -0.56 -22.00 -12.25
CA GLU A 144 -0.39 -23.01 -13.30
C GLU A 144 -1.50 -22.93 -14.37
N ALA A 145 -2.74 -22.69 -13.92
CA ALA A 145 -3.88 -22.52 -14.81
C ALA A 145 -3.73 -21.28 -15.71
N ILE A 146 -3.26 -20.16 -15.16
CA ILE A 146 -3.06 -18.90 -15.90
C ILE A 146 -1.92 -19.03 -16.91
N ARG A 147 -0.79 -19.64 -16.55
CA ARG A 147 0.29 -19.91 -17.52
C ARG A 147 -0.20 -20.75 -18.69
N THR A 148 -1.05 -21.73 -18.42
CA THR A 148 -1.68 -22.59 -19.44
C THR A 148 -2.70 -21.82 -20.29
N GLU A 149 -3.56 -21.02 -19.67
CA GLU A 149 -4.59 -20.18 -20.32
C GLU A 149 -3.96 -19.26 -21.37
N TYR A 150 -2.90 -18.55 -20.98
CA TYR A 150 -2.19 -17.60 -21.84
C TYR A 150 -1.06 -18.22 -22.66
N ARG A 151 -0.82 -19.54 -22.52
CA ARG A 151 0.24 -20.29 -23.19
C ARG A 151 1.60 -19.63 -23.05
N VAL A 152 1.91 -19.14 -21.84
CA VAL A 152 3.18 -18.47 -21.55
C VAL A 152 4.31 -19.49 -21.74
N PRO A 153 5.22 -19.30 -22.71
CA PRO A 153 6.32 -20.23 -22.95
C PRO A 153 7.25 -20.39 -21.74
N GLU A 154 8.07 -21.43 -21.75
CA GLU A 154 9.17 -21.58 -20.80
C GLU A 154 10.25 -20.51 -21.04
N GLY A 155 10.90 -20.05 -19.96
CA GLY A 155 11.94 -19.02 -20.01
C GLY A 155 11.49 -17.66 -19.47
N SER A 156 12.36 -16.66 -19.64
CA SER A 156 12.23 -15.39 -18.94
C SER A 156 11.11 -14.50 -19.47
N SER A 157 10.24 -14.02 -18.60
CA SER A 157 9.09 -13.17 -18.91
C SER A 157 9.24 -11.73 -18.44
N VAL A 158 8.93 -10.81 -19.36
CA VAL A 158 8.94 -9.36 -19.12
C VAL A 158 7.54 -8.81 -19.35
N MET A 159 7.01 -8.07 -18.38
CA MET A 159 5.64 -7.57 -18.40
C MET A 159 5.58 -6.04 -18.44
N PHE A 160 4.70 -5.50 -19.26
CA PHE A 160 4.38 -4.07 -19.32
C PHE A 160 3.11 -3.75 -18.52
N THR A 161 3.22 -2.87 -17.51
CA THR A 161 2.15 -2.48 -16.55
C THR A 161 2.12 -0.98 -16.25
N PRO A 162 2.04 -0.09 -17.24
CA PRO A 162 2.08 1.37 -17.01
C PRO A 162 0.83 1.89 -16.28
N SER A 163 0.96 3.01 -15.56
CA SER A 163 -0.18 3.76 -15.01
C SER A 163 -0.92 4.55 -16.08
N TYR A 164 -0.17 5.07 -17.07
CA TYR A 164 -0.70 5.83 -18.20
C TYR A 164 -0.21 5.19 -19.50
N PRO A 165 -0.89 4.11 -19.98
CA PRO A 165 -0.47 3.43 -21.18
C PRO A 165 -0.63 4.32 -22.41
N SER A 166 0.27 4.13 -23.38
CA SER A 166 0.15 4.69 -24.71
C SER A 166 0.73 3.72 -25.73
N THR A 167 0.30 3.85 -26.99
CA THR A 167 0.89 3.08 -28.11
C THR A 167 2.39 3.33 -28.23
N GLU A 168 2.87 4.54 -27.92
CA GLU A 168 4.29 4.90 -27.95
C GLU A 168 5.09 4.13 -26.89
N LYS A 169 4.66 4.16 -25.62
CA LYS A 169 5.32 3.42 -24.54
C LYS A 169 5.35 1.91 -24.81
N LEU A 170 4.23 1.38 -25.33
CA LEU A 170 4.17 -0.04 -25.68
C LEU A 170 5.16 -0.38 -26.80
N ARG A 171 5.31 0.46 -27.84
CA ARG A 171 6.33 0.25 -28.89
C ARG A 171 7.74 0.32 -28.34
N GLU A 172 8.03 1.28 -27.47
CA GLU A 172 9.34 1.41 -26.81
C GLU A 172 9.65 0.16 -25.97
N PHE A 173 8.68 -0.33 -25.18
CA PHE A 173 8.79 -1.58 -24.44
C PHE A 173 9.06 -2.76 -25.36
N LEU A 174 8.27 -2.94 -26.43
CA LEU A 174 8.43 -4.07 -27.36
C LEU A 174 9.78 -4.03 -28.08
N SER A 175 10.25 -2.84 -28.46
CA SER A 175 11.58 -2.70 -29.06
C SER A 175 12.69 -3.06 -28.08
N ALA A 176 12.57 -2.67 -26.81
CA ALA A 176 13.55 -3.02 -25.77
C ALA A 176 13.52 -4.51 -25.38
N THR A 177 12.47 -5.23 -25.75
CA THR A 177 12.19 -6.61 -25.33
C THR A 177 12.13 -7.60 -26.50
N GLU A 178 12.47 -7.20 -27.72
CA GLU A 178 12.34 -8.01 -28.94
C GLU A 178 13.01 -9.39 -28.87
N LYS A 179 14.04 -9.53 -28.04
CA LYS A 179 14.78 -10.80 -27.83
C LYS A 179 14.10 -11.78 -26.87
N TYR A 180 13.03 -11.38 -26.19
CA TYR A 180 12.31 -12.21 -25.23
C TYR A 180 11.04 -12.76 -25.87
N ASP A 181 10.87 -14.08 -25.79
CA ASP A 181 9.68 -14.77 -26.28
C ASP A 181 8.45 -14.43 -25.41
N ASN A 182 8.66 -14.23 -24.11
CA ASN A 182 7.60 -14.00 -23.13
C ASN A 182 7.40 -12.51 -22.84
N ARG A 183 6.79 -11.79 -23.79
CA ARG A 183 6.38 -10.39 -23.61
C ARG A 183 4.92 -10.29 -23.22
N LEU A 184 4.68 -9.97 -21.94
CA LEU A 184 3.34 -9.86 -21.36
C LEU A 184 2.89 -8.40 -21.32
N VAL A 185 1.61 -8.15 -21.57
CA VAL A 185 1.02 -6.80 -21.47
C VAL A 185 -0.23 -6.87 -20.60
N LYS A 186 -0.23 -6.15 -19.47
CA LYS A 186 -1.39 -5.98 -18.61
C LYS A 186 -1.75 -4.51 -18.51
N LEU A 187 -2.91 -4.16 -19.03
CA LEU A 187 -3.44 -2.81 -18.99
C LEU A 187 -4.56 -2.70 -17.97
N HIS A 188 -4.71 -1.51 -17.38
CA HIS A 188 -5.83 -1.23 -16.48
C HIS A 188 -7.11 -0.98 -17.31
N PRO A 189 -8.28 -1.48 -16.89
CA PRO A 189 -9.52 -1.42 -17.68
C PRO A 189 -10.06 0.01 -17.89
N SER A 190 -9.58 1.01 -17.15
CA SER A 190 -10.00 2.41 -17.33
C SER A 190 -9.44 3.10 -18.57
N HIS A 191 -8.56 2.46 -19.33
CA HIS A 191 -7.92 3.03 -20.52
C HIS A 191 -8.50 2.48 -21.83
N ASN A 192 -8.20 3.16 -22.95
CA ASN A 192 -8.59 2.70 -24.28
C ASN A 192 -7.67 1.56 -24.78
N ASN A 193 -7.73 0.41 -24.10
CA ASN A 193 -6.84 -0.72 -24.32
C ASN A 193 -6.92 -1.27 -25.76
N ARG A 194 -8.11 -1.21 -26.37
CA ARG A 194 -8.31 -1.61 -27.77
C ARG A 194 -7.49 -0.77 -28.74
N GLU A 195 -7.49 0.55 -28.58
CA GLU A 195 -6.73 1.47 -29.45
C GLU A 195 -5.21 1.26 -29.27
N ILE A 196 -4.77 1.12 -28.02
CA ILE A 196 -3.35 0.88 -27.70
C ILE A 196 -2.88 -0.43 -28.35
N ALA A 197 -3.63 -1.53 -28.16
CA ALA A 197 -3.28 -2.83 -28.71
C ALA A 197 -3.32 -2.85 -30.26
N GLN A 198 -4.35 -2.26 -30.87
CA GLN A 198 -4.46 -2.16 -32.33
C GLN A 198 -3.33 -1.36 -32.96
N GLY A 199 -2.79 -0.37 -32.25
CA GLY A 199 -1.67 0.45 -32.72
C GLY A 199 -0.32 -0.28 -32.76
N VAL A 200 -0.24 -1.50 -32.22
CA VAL A 200 1.01 -2.25 -32.13
C VAL A 200 0.90 -3.65 -32.75
N LYS A 201 -0.29 -4.28 -32.73
CA LYS A 201 -0.65 -5.55 -33.41
C LYS A 201 0.54 -6.44 -33.83
N THR A 202 1.01 -7.25 -32.89
CA THR A 202 2.00 -8.29 -33.14
C THR A 202 1.51 -9.62 -32.57
N ASP A 203 1.74 -10.74 -33.28
CA ASP A 203 1.26 -12.08 -32.89
C ASP A 203 2.12 -12.71 -31.77
N ASP A 204 3.20 -12.06 -31.40
CA ASP A 204 4.26 -12.50 -30.49
C ASP A 204 4.20 -11.83 -29.10
N VAL A 205 3.09 -11.15 -28.80
CA VAL A 205 2.84 -10.45 -27.54
C VAL A 205 1.57 -10.99 -26.88
N ILE A 206 1.67 -11.30 -25.59
CA ILE A 206 0.58 -11.88 -24.81
C ILE A 206 -0.14 -10.74 -24.07
N PHE A 207 -1.31 -10.35 -24.57
CA PHE A 207 -2.19 -9.42 -23.87
C PHE A 207 -3.01 -10.17 -22.83
N LEU A 208 -2.78 -9.87 -21.56
CA LEU A 208 -3.54 -10.40 -20.44
C LEU A 208 -4.89 -9.69 -20.35
N ASP A 209 -5.92 -10.40 -19.89
CA ASP A 209 -7.24 -9.82 -19.69
C ASP A 209 -7.16 -8.69 -18.65
N GLU A 210 -7.73 -7.54 -18.99
CA GLU A 210 -7.71 -6.33 -18.18
C GLU A 210 -8.38 -6.51 -16.81
N ASN A 211 -9.29 -7.48 -16.68
CA ASN A 211 -10.00 -7.79 -15.43
C ASN A 211 -9.31 -8.87 -14.58
N LYS A 212 -8.21 -9.47 -15.04
CA LYS A 212 -7.45 -10.43 -14.22
C LYS A 212 -6.75 -9.71 -13.08
N LYS A 213 -6.72 -10.37 -11.91
CA LYS A 213 -6.10 -9.84 -10.70
C LYS A 213 -4.63 -9.58 -10.94
N ILE A 214 -4.17 -8.40 -10.54
CA ILE A 214 -2.79 -7.96 -10.81
C ILE A 214 -1.73 -8.88 -10.17
N MET A 215 -1.99 -9.41 -8.97
CA MET A 215 -1.06 -10.32 -8.28
C MET A 215 -0.83 -11.62 -9.08
N GLU A 216 -1.88 -12.14 -9.74
CA GLU A 216 -1.79 -13.31 -10.61
C GLU A 216 -0.96 -13.00 -11.87
N CYS A 217 -1.21 -11.84 -12.49
CA CYS A 217 -0.45 -11.38 -13.66
C CYS A 217 1.03 -11.13 -13.34
N LEU A 218 1.33 -10.55 -12.17
CA LEU A 218 2.70 -10.35 -11.71
C LEU A 218 3.40 -11.70 -11.49
N SER A 219 2.72 -12.67 -10.88
CA SER A 219 3.31 -13.97 -10.52
C SER A 219 3.72 -14.84 -11.72
N ILE A 220 3.27 -14.52 -12.94
CA ILE A 220 3.75 -15.17 -14.18
C ILE A 220 4.88 -14.40 -14.87
N ALA A 221 5.27 -13.24 -14.34
CA ALA A 221 6.31 -12.35 -14.84
C ALA A 221 7.58 -12.41 -13.98
N ASP A 222 8.76 -12.51 -14.60
CA ASP A 222 10.03 -12.35 -13.88
C ASP A 222 10.34 -10.87 -13.63
N VAL A 223 10.04 -10.00 -14.60
CA VAL A 223 10.28 -8.55 -14.53
C VAL A 223 9.02 -7.78 -14.90
N SER A 224 8.68 -6.74 -14.13
CA SER A 224 7.58 -5.82 -14.44
C SER A 224 8.13 -4.42 -14.75
N VAL A 225 7.77 -3.90 -15.92
CA VAL A 225 8.17 -2.59 -16.44
C VAL A 225 6.99 -1.63 -16.41
N SER A 226 7.15 -0.53 -15.69
CA SER A 226 6.12 0.49 -15.53
C SER A 226 6.70 1.92 -15.52
N ASP A 227 5.84 2.90 -15.34
CA ASP A 227 6.20 4.28 -15.00
C ASP A 227 6.20 4.47 -13.46
N GLU A 228 5.17 5.10 -12.89
CA GLU A 228 5.02 5.37 -11.46
C GLU A 228 3.87 4.55 -10.82
N SER A 229 3.52 3.42 -11.40
CA SER A 229 2.36 2.63 -10.98
C SER A 229 2.56 2.00 -9.61
N SER A 230 1.49 1.95 -8.82
CA SER A 230 1.43 1.18 -7.57
C SER A 230 1.79 -0.30 -7.74
N VAL A 231 1.65 -0.82 -8.96
CA VAL A 231 2.05 -2.18 -9.36
C VAL A 231 3.54 -2.43 -9.14
N ILE A 232 4.39 -1.40 -9.24
CA ILE A 232 5.83 -1.50 -8.92
C ILE A 232 6.04 -1.90 -7.47
N GLN A 233 5.26 -1.34 -6.55
CA GLN A 233 5.31 -1.71 -5.14
C GLN A 233 4.70 -3.09 -4.88
N GLU A 234 3.66 -3.47 -5.62
CA GLU A 234 3.06 -4.82 -5.49
C GLU A 234 3.97 -5.93 -6.01
N SER A 235 4.80 -5.65 -7.02
CA SER A 235 5.64 -6.67 -7.70
C SER A 235 6.57 -7.44 -6.77
N ILE A 236 7.09 -6.81 -5.72
CA ILE A 236 8.03 -7.48 -4.79
C ILE A 236 7.33 -8.52 -3.91
N LEU A 237 6.00 -8.46 -3.78
CA LEU A 237 5.20 -9.46 -3.07
C LEU A 237 5.11 -10.79 -3.83
N THR A 238 5.29 -10.76 -5.16
CA THR A 238 5.26 -11.95 -6.04
C THR A 238 6.64 -12.40 -6.48
N GLY A 239 7.71 -11.75 -6.00
CA GLY A 239 9.09 -12.00 -6.46
C GLY A 239 9.36 -11.51 -7.88
N THR A 240 8.50 -10.64 -8.42
CA THR A 240 8.66 -10.01 -9.73
C THR A 240 9.54 -8.79 -9.58
N ILE A 241 10.57 -8.66 -10.42
CA ILE A 241 11.53 -7.56 -10.33
C ILE A 241 10.91 -6.25 -10.86
N PRO A 242 10.79 -5.20 -10.04
CA PRO A 242 10.23 -3.91 -10.48
C PRO A 242 11.24 -3.06 -11.26
N VAL A 243 10.83 -2.61 -12.45
CA VAL A 243 11.56 -1.64 -13.27
C VAL A 243 10.67 -0.43 -13.55
N SER A 244 11.09 0.75 -13.12
CA SER A 244 10.44 2.03 -13.40
C SER A 244 11.20 2.81 -14.46
N VAL A 245 10.50 3.21 -15.52
CA VAL A 245 11.05 4.03 -16.60
C VAL A 245 10.87 5.51 -16.28
N THR A 246 11.96 6.17 -15.89
CA THR A 246 11.90 7.48 -15.20
C THR A 246 11.50 8.64 -16.09
N ASP A 247 11.73 8.55 -17.41
CA ASP A 247 11.44 9.61 -18.38
C ASP A 247 10.23 9.27 -19.26
N TRP A 248 9.43 8.28 -18.87
CA TRP A 248 8.09 8.10 -19.42
C TRP A 248 7.16 9.22 -18.96
N MET A 249 6.47 9.82 -19.93
CA MET A 249 5.50 10.88 -19.64
C MET A 249 4.22 10.29 -19.06
N ILE A 250 3.75 10.88 -17.97
CA ILE A 250 2.55 10.50 -17.21
C ILE A 250 1.59 11.69 -17.13
N GLY A 251 0.30 11.42 -16.94
CA GLY A 251 -0.74 12.45 -16.91
C GLY A 251 -1.42 12.70 -18.25
N SER A 252 -2.48 13.51 -18.22
CA SER A 252 -3.31 13.82 -19.39
C SER A 252 -2.74 15.01 -20.18
N ASN A 253 -3.11 15.12 -21.47
CA ASN A 253 -2.62 16.09 -22.47
C ASN A 253 -1.86 17.34 -21.98
N ARG A 254 -2.44 18.15 -21.08
CA ARG A 254 -1.88 19.45 -20.65
C ARG A 254 -0.93 19.37 -19.45
N ASP A 255 -0.95 18.27 -18.69
CA ASP A 255 -0.19 18.08 -17.44
C ASP A 255 0.81 16.91 -17.54
N LYS A 256 1.28 16.64 -18.76
CA LYS A 256 2.29 15.60 -18.98
C LYS A 256 3.57 15.97 -18.26
N LYS A 257 3.98 15.14 -17.30
CA LYS A 257 5.24 15.25 -16.57
C LYS A 257 6.03 13.94 -16.68
N PRO A 258 7.35 13.93 -16.45
CA PRO A 258 8.08 12.67 -16.26
C PRO A 258 7.57 11.90 -15.05
N SER A 259 7.74 10.57 -15.07
CA SER A 259 7.45 9.68 -13.94
C SER A 259 8.10 10.19 -12.66
N ALA A 260 7.38 10.14 -11.53
CA ALA A 260 7.98 10.39 -10.23
C ALA A 260 9.01 9.31 -9.89
N ARG A 261 9.86 9.63 -8.91
CA ARG A 261 10.84 8.70 -8.36
C ARG A 261 10.13 7.59 -7.60
N MET A 262 10.44 6.35 -7.92
CA MET A 262 9.90 5.17 -7.25
C MET A 262 10.73 4.79 -6.01
N PRO A 263 10.18 3.94 -5.11
CA PRO A 263 10.90 3.46 -3.93
C PRO A 263 12.28 2.87 -4.27
N GLY A 264 13.21 2.91 -3.32
CA GLY A 264 14.62 2.56 -3.55
C GLY A 264 14.86 1.15 -4.05
N PHE A 265 13.96 0.21 -3.77
CA PHE A 265 14.03 -1.16 -4.28
C PHE A 265 13.65 -1.30 -5.76
N ALA A 266 12.96 -0.32 -6.34
CA ALA A 266 12.61 -0.35 -7.75
C ALA A 266 13.82 0.05 -8.60
N ILE A 267 14.13 -0.76 -9.61
CA ILE A 267 15.20 -0.45 -10.57
C ILE A 267 14.72 0.68 -11.46
N GLN A 268 15.41 1.82 -11.39
CA GLN A 268 15.05 3.03 -12.11
C GLN A 268 15.96 3.20 -13.32
N THR A 269 15.36 3.29 -14.51
CA THR A 269 16.11 3.40 -15.78
C THR A 269 15.45 4.44 -16.69
N PRO A 270 16.21 5.22 -17.47
CA PRO A 270 15.63 5.96 -18.58
C PRO A 270 15.27 4.99 -19.73
N ARG A 271 14.36 5.43 -20.61
CA ARG A 271 13.96 4.73 -21.84
C ARG A 271 15.15 4.28 -22.67
N SER A 272 16.15 5.14 -22.83
CA SER A 272 17.35 4.86 -23.64
C SER A 272 18.13 3.63 -23.18
N ASN A 273 18.01 3.26 -21.90
CA ASN A 273 18.77 2.18 -21.29
C ASN A 273 17.90 0.95 -20.99
N LEU A 274 16.59 1.00 -21.29
CA LEU A 274 15.64 -0.03 -20.91
C LEU A 274 16.10 -1.43 -21.36
N GLY A 275 16.48 -1.60 -22.63
CA GLY A 275 16.93 -2.90 -23.15
C GLY A 275 18.18 -3.46 -22.45
N SER A 276 19.18 -2.62 -22.17
CA SER A 276 20.38 -3.03 -21.44
C SER A 276 20.09 -3.35 -19.97
N THR A 277 19.22 -2.57 -19.33
CA THR A 277 18.77 -2.81 -17.95
C THR A 277 18.09 -4.16 -17.86
N LEU A 278 17.08 -4.42 -18.72
CA LEU A 278 16.37 -5.69 -18.74
C LEU A 278 17.30 -6.87 -19.01
N SER A 279 18.28 -6.71 -19.91
CA SER A 279 19.27 -7.75 -20.19
C SER A 279 20.06 -8.13 -18.95
N SER A 280 20.60 -7.13 -18.23
CA SER A 280 21.37 -7.35 -17.02
C SER A 280 20.54 -8.01 -15.90
N LEU A 281 19.24 -7.73 -15.83
CA LEU A 281 18.36 -8.35 -14.83
C LEU A 281 18.06 -9.81 -15.18
N VAL A 282 17.74 -10.08 -16.45
CA VAL A 282 17.41 -11.43 -16.91
C VAL A 282 18.62 -12.36 -16.84
N ASP A 283 19.82 -11.84 -17.06
CA ASP A 283 21.06 -12.63 -16.95
C ASP A 283 21.36 -13.09 -15.51
N ASP A 284 20.75 -12.48 -14.49
CA ASP A 284 20.97 -12.80 -13.06
C ASP A 284 19.69 -12.64 -12.22
N LEU A 285 18.59 -13.28 -12.66
CA LEU A 285 17.28 -13.15 -12.00
C LEU A 285 17.30 -13.53 -10.52
N GLU A 286 17.99 -14.63 -10.18
CA GLU A 286 17.99 -15.17 -8.81
C GLU A 286 18.69 -14.23 -7.82
N ALA A 287 19.83 -13.62 -8.18
CA ALA A 287 20.49 -12.66 -7.30
C ALA A 287 19.62 -11.42 -7.04
N HIS A 288 18.90 -10.94 -8.07
CA HIS A 288 17.98 -9.81 -7.89
C HIS A 288 16.77 -10.20 -7.04
N ARG A 289 16.24 -11.43 -7.19
CA ARG A 289 15.16 -11.95 -6.34
C ARG A 289 15.57 -12.04 -4.88
N GLU A 290 16.76 -12.55 -4.59
CA GLU A 290 17.29 -12.62 -3.22
C GLU A 290 17.36 -11.24 -2.56
N GLN A 291 17.87 -10.22 -3.29
CA GLN A 291 17.89 -8.84 -2.80
C GLN A 291 16.48 -8.27 -2.56
N LEU A 292 15.52 -8.63 -3.40
CA LEU A 292 14.13 -8.18 -3.25
C LEU A 292 13.43 -8.80 -2.05
N LEU A 293 13.83 -9.99 -1.58
CA LEU A 293 13.25 -10.59 -0.37
C LEU A 293 13.46 -9.72 0.86
N GLU A 294 14.68 -9.21 1.06
CA GLU A 294 14.98 -8.30 2.17
C GLU A 294 14.16 -7.00 2.07
N GLN A 295 14.01 -6.47 0.86
CA GLN A 295 13.19 -5.27 0.63
C GLN A 295 11.71 -5.58 0.89
N ARG A 296 11.19 -6.71 0.41
CA ARG A 296 9.81 -7.14 0.65
C ARG A 296 9.54 -7.20 2.14
N ASP A 297 10.37 -7.88 2.92
CA ASP A 297 10.14 -8.11 4.35
C ASP A 297 10.27 -6.82 5.18
N HIS A 298 11.08 -5.86 4.71
CA HIS A 298 11.15 -4.53 5.32
C HIS A 298 9.93 -3.66 5.00
N HIS A 299 9.39 -3.79 3.78
CA HIS A 299 8.25 -3.00 3.32
C HIS A 299 6.88 -3.59 3.71
N PHE A 300 6.82 -4.91 3.90
CA PHE A 300 5.61 -5.69 4.13
C PHE A 300 5.84 -6.70 5.26
N ALA A 301 5.23 -6.45 6.41
CA ALA A 301 5.20 -7.35 7.55
C ALA A 301 4.20 -8.50 7.31
N ASN A 302 4.38 -9.61 8.03
CA ASN A 302 3.42 -10.71 8.15
C ASN A 302 2.89 -11.27 6.82
N VAL A 303 3.70 -11.21 5.76
CA VAL A 303 3.33 -11.65 4.40
C VAL A 303 2.78 -13.08 4.44
N GLY A 304 1.55 -13.28 3.92
CA GLY A 304 0.85 -14.57 4.00
C GLY A 304 -0.06 -14.74 5.22
N SER A 305 -0.08 -13.77 6.14
CA SER A 305 -0.83 -13.80 7.40
C SER A 305 -1.34 -12.42 7.84
N SER A 306 -1.28 -11.41 6.97
CA SER A 306 -1.56 -10.02 7.33
C SER A 306 -3.00 -9.82 7.80
N ALA A 307 -3.97 -10.48 7.15
CA ALA A 307 -5.37 -10.44 7.53
C ALA A 307 -5.63 -11.08 8.91
N ALA A 308 -4.92 -12.18 9.20
CA ALA A 308 -5.00 -12.82 10.51
C ALA A 308 -4.46 -11.90 11.61
N VAL A 309 -3.29 -11.30 11.41
CA VAL A 309 -2.70 -10.34 12.38
C VAL A 309 -3.60 -9.11 12.55
N ALA A 310 -4.15 -8.58 11.46
CA ALA A 310 -5.11 -7.47 11.51
C ALA A 310 -6.35 -7.82 12.36
N MET A 311 -6.93 -9.01 12.15
CA MET A 311 -8.06 -9.48 12.93
C MET A 311 -7.69 -9.78 14.39
N ASP A 312 -6.49 -10.28 14.69
CA ASP A 312 -6.04 -10.49 16.07
C ASP A 312 -6.03 -9.17 16.86
N VAL A 313 -5.59 -8.07 16.22
CA VAL A 313 -5.61 -6.73 16.83
C VAL A 313 -7.04 -6.25 17.06
N ILE A 314 -7.93 -6.43 16.08
CA ILE A 314 -9.33 -6.00 16.16
C ILE A 314 -10.07 -6.77 17.26
N GLU A 315 -9.95 -8.10 17.28
CA GLU A 315 -10.57 -8.97 18.29
C GLU A 315 -10.08 -8.62 19.69
N ALA A 316 -8.77 -8.37 19.86
CA ALA A 316 -8.24 -8.00 21.16
C ALA A 316 -8.89 -6.73 21.70
N VAL A 317 -9.19 -5.75 20.84
CA VAL A 317 -9.90 -4.53 21.25
C VAL A 317 -11.39 -4.78 21.50
N ILE A 318 -12.05 -5.61 20.68
CA ILE A 318 -13.46 -5.99 20.86
C ILE A 318 -13.68 -6.67 22.22
N HIS A 319 -12.75 -7.54 22.63
CA HIS A 319 -12.86 -8.36 23.84
C HIS A 319 -12.15 -7.77 25.07
N ASP A 320 -11.54 -6.59 24.94
CA ASP A 320 -10.69 -5.95 25.96
C ASP A 320 -9.54 -6.87 26.44
N ASP A 321 -8.99 -7.65 25.50
CA ASP A 321 -7.85 -8.53 25.71
C ASP A 321 -6.52 -7.78 25.50
N PRO A 322 -5.40 -8.32 26.02
CA PRO A 322 -4.07 -7.78 25.71
C PRO A 322 -3.78 -7.79 24.20
N LEU A 323 -3.31 -6.65 23.68
CA LEU A 323 -2.95 -6.52 22.27
C LEU A 323 -1.86 -7.57 21.89
N PRO A 324 -2.06 -8.34 20.80
CA PRO A 324 -1.16 -9.41 20.38
C PRO A 324 0.15 -8.89 19.80
N VAL A 325 0.12 -7.66 19.28
CA VAL A 325 1.27 -6.90 18.78
C VAL A 325 1.28 -5.53 19.43
N ALA A 326 2.46 -5.02 19.76
CA ALA A 326 2.59 -3.69 20.34
C ALA A 326 2.28 -2.62 19.27
N PRO A 327 1.56 -1.54 19.62
CA PRO A 327 1.45 -0.39 18.74
C PRO A 327 2.82 0.27 18.55
N LEU A 328 3.00 0.95 17.43
CA LEU A 328 4.19 1.75 17.17
C LEU A 328 4.29 2.91 18.16
N GLU A 329 5.50 3.08 18.70
CA GLU A 329 5.79 4.15 19.64
C GLU A 329 6.16 5.43 18.88
N PRO A 330 5.49 6.57 19.15
CA PRO A 330 5.83 7.84 18.51
C PRO A 330 7.23 8.31 18.94
N GLU A 331 7.97 8.97 18.03
CA GLU A 331 9.28 9.55 18.34
C GLU A 331 9.19 10.56 19.51
N TYR A 332 8.05 11.25 19.61
CA TYR A 332 7.78 12.24 20.64
C TYR A 332 6.53 11.87 21.46
N SER A 333 6.72 11.61 22.75
CA SER A 333 5.62 11.48 23.72
C SER A 333 5.17 12.86 24.18
N LEU A 334 4.19 13.45 23.50
CA LEU A 334 3.56 14.69 23.97
C LEU A 334 2.31 14.33 24.79
N PRO A 335 2.16 14.83 26.02
CA PRO A 335 0.93 14.65 26.78
C PRO A 335 -0.31 15.17 26.02
N ALA A 336 -1.39 14.40 25.99
CA ALA A 336 -2.60 14.68 25.19
C ALA A 336 -3.16 16.11 25.35
N HIS A 337 -3.14 16.67 26.56
CA HIS A 337 -3.61 18.03 26.84
C HIS A 337 -2.75 19.13 26.18
N ILE A 338 -1.47 18.85 25.94
CA ILE A 338 -0.51 19.75 25.29
C ILE A 338 -0.63 19.62 23.77
N TYR A 339 -0.90 18.40 23.30
CA TYR A 339 -1.27 18.14 21.92
C TYR A 339 -2.50 18.94 21.49
N GLY A 340 -3.54 19.01 22.34
CA GLY A 340 -4.72 19.83 22.09
C GLY A 340 -4.44 21.34 21.97
N ILE A 341 -3.51 21.86 22.79
CA ILE A 341 -3.08 23.27 22.74
C ILE A 341 -2.23 23.57 21.49
N ALA A 342 -1.36 22.64 21.10
CA ALA A 342 -0.57 22.73 19.87
C ALA A 342 -1.46 22.64 18.61
N ARG A 343 -2.45 21.75 18.60
CA ARG A 343 -3.45 21.57 17.52
C ARG A 343 -4.16 22.88 17.15
N ALA A 344 -4.36 23.79 18.11
CA ALA A 344 -5.06 25.06 17.90
C ALA A 344 -4.16 26.22 17.43
N ASN A 345 -2.83 26.14 17.61
CA ASN A 345 -1.94 27.31 17.53
C ASN A 345 -0.74 27.18 16.58
N VAL A 346 -0.51 26.00 15.98
CA VAL A 346 0.61 25.79 15.06
C VAL A 346 0.18 26.15 13.64
N VAL A 347 0.60 27.34 13.18
CA VAL A 347 0.36 27.83 11.82
C VAL A 347 1.37 27.26 10.82
N ASP A 348 2.55 26.86 11.30
CA ASP A 348 3.64 26.31 10.51
C ASP A 348 3.99 24.92 11.04
N HIS A 349 3.77 23.88 10.24
CA HIS A 349 3.91 22.49 10.65
C HIS A 349 5.39 22.09 10.63
N THR A 350 6.20 22.63 11.55
CA THR A 350 7.60 22.23 11.76
C THR A 350 7.86 21.88 13.23
N PRO A 351 8.80 20.95 13.53
CA PRO A 351 9.18 20.64 14.91
C PRO A 351 9.65 21.88 15.70
N GLU A 352 10.33 22.82 15.04
CA GLU A 352 10.83 24.07 15.62
C GLU A 352 9.68 25.02 15.98
N ALA A 353 8.70 25.17 15.10
CA ALA A 353 7.52 26.00 15.35
C ALA A 353 6.71 25.45 16.53
N LEU A 354 6.58 24.12 16.63
CA LEU A 354 5.95 23.46 17.76
C LEU A 354 6.72 23.71 19.07
N LYS A 355 8.05 23.54 19.06
CA LYS A 355 8.91 23.87 20.22
C LYS A 355 8.71 25.32 20.67
N ASP A 356 8.60 26.26 19.73
CA ASP A 356 8.40 27.68 20.05
C ASP A 356 7.01 27.98 20.63
N VAL A 357 5.95 27.34 20.14
CA VAL A 357 4.60 27.43 20.74
C VAL A 357 4.58 26.85 22.15
N LEU A 358 5.26 25.72 22.37
CA LEU A 358 5.39 25.08 23.68
C LEU A 358 6.20 25.93 24.68
N ARG A 359 7.25 26.62 24.22
CA ARG A 359 8.00 27.60 25.03
C ARG A 359 7.11 28.79 25.44
N ARG A 360 6.39 29.37 24.49
CA ARG A 360 5.56 30.58 24.71
C ARG A 360 4.35 30.33 25.61
N SER A 361 3.84 29.11 25.65
CA SER A 361 2.70 28.72 26.49
C SER A 361 3.05 28.49 27.96
N GLY A 362 4.32 28.61 28.36
CA GLY A 362 4.77 28.32 29.74
C GLY A 362 4.85 26.83 30.05
N THR A 363 4.79 25.98 29.02
CA THR A 363 4.78 24.52 29.11
C THR A 363 6.20 23.93 28.97
N GLU A 364 7.23 24.68 29.37
CA GLU A 364 8.66 24.31 29.21
C GLU A 364 9.03 22.99 29.88
N ARG A 365 8.32 22.59 30.94
CA ARG A 365 8.49 21.27 31.59
C ARG A 365 8.25 20.08 30.66
N VAL A 366 7.55 20.29 29.54
CA VAL A 366 7.29 19.23 28.54
C VAL A 366 8.38 19.18 27.48
N LEU A 367 9.14 20.26 27.29
CA LEU A 367 10.37 20.22 26.50
C LEU A 367 11.46 19.40 27.20
N GLN A 368 11.44 19.32 28.54
CA GLN A 368 12.36 18.43 29.28
C GLN A 368 12.14 16.95 28.92
N TYR A 369 10.91 16.54 28.58
CA TYR A 369 10.62 15.17 28.10
C TYR A 369 11.04 14.94 26.64
N ILE A 370 11.19 16.01 25.85
CA ILE A 370 11.71 15.97 24.48
C ILE A 370 13.25 15.95 24.49
N ASP A 371 13.91 16.60 25.46
CA ASP A 371 15.37 16.63 25.59
C ASP A 371 15.96 15.38 26.29
N ASP A 372 15.25 14.75 27.24
CA ASP A 372 15.80 13.66 28.07
C ASP A 372 15.98 12.30 27.36
N ARG A 373 15.56 12.15 26.10
CA ARG A 373 15.81 10.94 25.29
C ARG A 373 16.66 11.16 24.03
N SER A 374 17.19 12.37 23.81
CA SER A 374 17.97 12.71 22.61
C SER A 374 19.43 13.12 22.88
N ILE A 375 20.03 12.64 23.97
CA ILE A 375 21.49 12.58 24.10
C ILE A 375 21.91 11.13 24.36
N ARG A 376 21.82 10.31 23.30
CA ARG A 376 22.89 9.40 22.86
C ARG A 376 22.58 8.79 21.50
#